data_AF-A0A838ERQ3-F1
#
_entry.id   AF-A0A838ERQ3-F1
#
_cell.length_a   1.000
_cell.length_b   1.000
_cell.length_c   1.000
_cell.angle_alpha   90.00
_cell.angle_beta   90.00
_cell.angle_gamma   90.00
#
_symmetry.space_group_name_H-M   'P 1'
#
loop_
_entity.id
_entity.type
_entity.pdbx_description
1 polymer ?
#
loop_
_entity_poly.entity_id
_entity_poly.type
_entity_poly.pdbx_seq_one_letter_code
_entity_poly.pdbx_strand_id
1 'polypeptide(L)'
;MASLLPKIRLLAIDIDGTLLNPQKQITPRTREAIRAAREAGIVVTLATARRYRNTASIATELDVDIPLILCDGALAMHHPDARVLYTQLLAAEVAQRAVDVMVRHGIQPAIHHINGTVEETWTGYEEFDNEWVTAYFSVFPEYIRRLNYADCCSGHPDPLRVVAFASEEIVNTVIPEIAALPCAWNFTRRGSYGTAELAVMNPLCSKASGVALLATHLGIAMEEVMAIGDNNNDLEMLQAVGWSVAMGQAPDAIKAAADIVTTSNAEDGVALAIENYALGVGRDDSSASNSRNRFTCL
;
A
#
# COMPACT_ATOMS: atom_id res chain seq x y z
N MET A 1 -27.67 2.49 23.62
CA MET A 1 -26.40 2.96 24.20
C MET A 1 -25.55 3.44 23.04
N ALA A 2 -25.12 4.70 23.01
CA ALA A 2 -24.21 5.16 21.97
C ALA A 2 -22.89 4.40 22.19
N SER A 3 -22.52 3.50 21.27
CA SER A 3 -21.22 2.86 21.31
C SER A 3 -20.18 3.99 21.16
N LEU A 4 -19.38 4.17 22.20
CA LEU A 4 -18.13 4.91 22.08
C LEU A 4 -17.30 4.14 21.07
N LEU A 5 -16.80 4.82 20.03
CA LEU A 5 -15.89 4.18 19.08
C LEU A 5 -14.65 3.69 19.86
N PRO A 6 -14.14 2.50 19.55
CA PRO A 6 -13.00 1.93 20.24
C PRO A 6 -11.76 2.82 20.11
N LYS A 7 -10.90 2.80 21.14
CA LYS A 7 -9.65 3.56 21.16
C LYS A 7 -8.71 3.04 20.05
N ILE A 8 -8.14 3.96 19.28
CA ILE A 8 -7.15 3.62 18.25
C ILE A 8 -5.86 3.13 18.91
N ARG A 9 -5.35 1.99 18.45
CA ARG A 9 -4.09 1.37 18.93
C ARG A 9 -3.09 1.07 17.83
N LEU A 10 -3.55 0.99 16.57
CA LEU A 10 -2.71 0.86 15.39
C LEU A 10 -3.11 1.90 14.35
N LEU A 11 -2.12 2.58 13.78
CA LEU A 11 -2.26 3.50 12.66
C LEU A 11 -1.53 2.92 11.44
N ALA A 12 -2.27 2.63 10.38
CA ALA A 12 -1.72 2.19 9.09
C ALA A 12 -1.85 3.33 8.07
N ILE A 13 -0.72 3.80 7.55
CA ILE A 13 -0.69 4.99 6.66
C ILE A 13 -0.18 4.57 5.29
N ASP A 14 -0.94 4.89 4.23
CA ASP A 14 -0.39 4.83 2.87
C ASP A 14 0.69 5.89 2.62
N ILE A 15 1.57 5.66 1.64
CA ILE A 15 2.69 6.54 1.33
C ILE A 15 2.35 7.55 0.22
N ASP A 16 2.01 7.07 -0.97
CA ASP A 16 2.01 7.88 -2.19
C ASP A 16 0.64 8.49 -2.44
N GLY A 17 0.53 9.80 -2.22
CA GLY A 17 -0.77 10.48 -2.22
C GLY A 17 -1.35 10.63 -0.82
N THR A 18 -0.79 9.94 0.17
CA THR A 18 -1.22 10.03 1.57
C THR A 18 -0.17 10.68 2.47
N LEU A 19 0.86 9.95 2.90
CA LEU A 19 1.93 10.46 3.77
C LEU A 19 2.80 11.52 3.08
N LEU A 20 3.14 11.30 1.81
CA LEU A 20 4.00 12.20 1.06
C LEU A 20 3.18 13.30 0.39
N ASN A 21 3.65 14.53 0.54
CA ASN A 21 3.09 15.68 -0.18
C ASN A 21 3.40 15.59 -1.71
N PRO A 22 2.86 16.49 -2.55
CA PRO A 22 3.13 16.49 -3.98
C PRO A 22 4.62 16.63 -4.36
N GLN A 23 5.45 17.15 -3.46
CA GLN A 23 6.91 17.25 -3.61
C GLN A 23 7.65 15.98 -3.15
N LYS A 24 6.92 14.91 -2.82
CA LYS A 24 7.44 13.63 -2.32
C LYS A 24 8.21 13.75 -1.00
N GLN A 25 7.77 14.66 -0.14
CA GLN A 25 8.37 14.94 1.17
C GLN A 25 7.38 14.67 2.31
N ILE A 26 7.91 14.31 3.49
CA ILE A 26 7.17 14.30 4.74
C ILE A 26 7.27 15.70 5.36
N THR A 27 6.13 16.36 5.53
CA THR A 27 6.11 17.70 6.13
C THR A 27 6.49 17.65 7.62
N PRO A 28 7.06 18.73 8.19
CA PRO A 28 7.36 18.78 9.62
C PRO A 28 6.16 18.50 10.50
N ARG A 29 4.97 18.98 10.12
CA ARG A 29 3.72 18.74 10.85
C ARG A 29 3.32 17.27 10.84
N THR A 30 3.37 16.62 9.68
CA THR A 30 3.07 15.19 9.56
C THR A 30 4.04 14.34 10.38
N ARG A 31 5.33 14.67 10.35
CA ARG A 31 6.35 14.01 11.19
C ARG A 31 6.04 14.16 12.67
N GLU A 32 5.67 15.37 13.11
CA GLU A 32 5.32 15.66 14.50
C GLU A 32 4.07 14.89 14.95
N ALA A 33 3.02 14.86 14.13
CA ALA A 33 1.80 14.14 14.45
C ALA A 33 2.04 12.63 14.59
N ILE A 34 2.84 12.03 13.71
CA ILE A 34 3.24 10.62 13.80
C ILE A 34 4.05 10.36 15.08
N ARG A 35 5.01 11.25 15.41
CA ARG A 35 5.76 11.16 16.67
C ARG A 35 4.83 11.21 17.87
N ALA A 36 3.91 12.17 17.91
CA ALA A 36 2.96 12.31 19.00
C ALA A 36 2.03 11.08 19.14
N ALA A 37 1.58 10.47 18.04
CA ALA A 37 0.83 9.21 18.06
C ALA A 37 1.63 8.08 18.71
N ARG A 38 2.92 7.93 18.35
CA ARG A 38 3.82 6.94 18.95
C ARG A 38 4.06 7.21 20.44
N GLU A 39 4.30 8.46 20.82
CA GLU A 39 4.45 8.87 22.24
C GLU A 39 3.18 8.61 23.06
N ALA A 40 2.01 8.65 22.44
CA ALA A 40 0.72 8.27 23.05
C ALA A 40 0.50 6.74 23.13
N GLY A 41 1.46 5.94 22.68
CA GLY A 41 1.41 4.47 22.69
C GLY A 41 0.62 3.86 21.53
N ILE A 42 0.32 4.64 20.48
CA ILE A 42 -0.29 4.12 19.25
C ILE A 42 0.82 3.54 18.39
N VAL A 43 0.66 2.29 17.96
CA VAL A 43 1.57 1.64 17.02
C VAL A 43 1.36 2.27 15.65
N VAL A 44 2.43 2.67 14.96
CA VAL A 44 2.34 3.29 13.62
C VAL A 44 3.09 2.46 12.60
N THR A 45 2.42 2.01 11.54
CA THR A 45 3.00 1.27 10.40
C THR A 45 2.72 1.99 9.08
N LEU A 46 3.45 1.59 8.04
CA LEU A 46 3.22 2.00 6.65
C LEU A 46 2.62 0.84 5.86
N ALA A 47 1.61 1.13 5.02
CA ALA A 47 0.99 0.15 4.14
C ALA A 47 1.04 0.63 2.68
N THR A 48 1.85 -0.02 1.85
CA THR A 48 2.23 0.55 0.54
C THR A 48 2.41 -0.50 -0.56
N ALA A 49 2.23 -0.07 -1.81
CA ALA A 49 2.62 -0.82 -3.00
C ALA A 49 4.15 -0.91 -3.17
N ARG A 50 4.93 -0.11 -2.44
CA ARG A 50 6.39 -0.08 -2.55
C ARG A 50 7.05 -1.34 -1.98
N ARG A 51 8.26 -1.59 -2.48
CA ARG A 51 9.23 -2.56 -1.95
C ARG A 51 9.90 -2.04 -0.69
N TYR A 52 10.47 -2.91 0.13
CA TYR A 52 11.15 -2.49 1.37
C TYR A 52 12.26 -1.48 1.10
N ARG A 53 13.12 -1.75 0.11
CA ARG A 53 14.22 -0.84 -0.26
C ARG A 53 13.77 0.57 -0.63
N ASN A 54 12.53 0.73 -1.10
CA ASN A 54 11.95 2.03 -1.48
C ASN A 54 11.18 2.70 -0.33
N THR A 55 10.99 1.98 0.77
CA THR A 55 10.22 2.42 1.95
C THR A 55 11.11 2.61 3.18
N ALA A 56 12.24 1.90 3.26
CA ALA A 56 13.10 1.89 4.44
C ALA A 56 13.56 3.28 4.87
N SER A 57 13.93 4.16 3.93
CA SER A 57 14.33 5.55 4.25
C SER A 57 13.19 6.37 4.86
N ILE A 58 11.95 6.15 4.40
CA ILE A 58 10.75 6.81 4.95
C ILE A 58 10.48 6.31 6.36
N ALA A 59 10.56 4.98 6.58
CA ALA A 59 10.41 4.40 7.91
C ALA A 59 11.48 4.91 8.88
N THR A 60 12.75 5.00 8.45
CA THR A 60 13.83 5.60 9.24
C THR A 60 13.58 7.07 9.55
N GLU A 61 13.11 7.87 8.58
CA GLU A 61 12.81 9.29 8.80
C GLU A 61 11.69 9.51 9.83
N LEU A 62 10.73 8.58 9.91
CA LEU A 62 9.63 8.60 10.87
C LEU A 62 9.93 7.88 12.19
N ASP A 63 11.12 7.27 12.32
CA ASP A 63 11.50 6.42 13.43
C ASP A 63 10.51 5.25 13.64
N VAL A 64 9.98 4.69 12.54
CA VAL A 64 9.08 3.53 12.56
C VAL A 64 9.89 2.25 12.55
N ASP A 65 9.94 1.56 13.68
CA ASP A 65 10.80 0.40 13.96
C ASP A 65 10.00 -0.91 14.12
N ILE A 66 8.90 -1.02 13.38
CA ILE A 66 7.99 -2.17 13.41
C ILE A 66 7.82 -2.79 12.00
N PRO A 67 7.09 -3.91 11.85
CA PRO A 67 6.77 -4.45 10.53
C PRO A 67 6.03 -3.45 9.64
N LEU A 68 6.58 -3.24 8.44
CA LEU A 68 6.00 -2.47 7.35
C LEU A 68 5.21 -3.41 6.44
N ILE A 69 4.06 -2.96 5.93
CA ILE A 69 3.23 -3.71 4.97
C ILE A 69 3.58 -3.22 3.56
N LEU A 70 4.12 -4.13 2.76
CA LEU A 70 4.82 -3.83 1.51
C LEU A 70 4.20 -4.62 0.36
N CYS A 71 4.48 -4.18 -0.87
CA CYS A 71 4.00 -4.83 -2.08
C CYS A 71 2.48 -5.12 -2.05
N ASP A 72 1.69 -4.14 -1.59
CA ASP A 72 0.24 -4.24 -1.41
C ASP A 72 -0.21 -5.42 -0.54
N GLY A 73 0.58 -5.72 0.51
CA GLY A 73 0.27 -6.78 1.46
C GLY A 73 0.95 -8.12 1.18
N ALA A 74 1.65 -8.27 0.04
CA ALA A 74 2.38 -9.50 -0.28
C ALA A 74 3.57 -9.79 0.65
N LEU A 75 4.08 -8.77 1.33
CA LEU A 75 5.21 -8.87 2.25
C LEU A 75 4.96 -8.00 3.47
N ALA A 76 5.22 -8.53 4.67
CA ALA A 76 5.50 -7.67 5.81
C ALA A 76 6.91 -7.92 6.34
N MET A 77 7.64 -6.84 6.56
CA MET A 77 9.04 -6.91 6.97
C MET A 77 9.35 -5.88 8.04
N HIS A 78 10.02 -6.33 9.09
CA HIS A 78 10.45 -5.51 10.21
C HIS A 78 11.53 -4.52 9.78
N HIS A 79 11.42 -3.27 10.22
CA HIS A 79 12.44 -2.24 10.04
C HIS A 79 13.10 -1.97 11.41
N PRO A 80 14.43 -1.79 11.51
CA PRO A 80 15.42 -1.71 10.43
C PRO A 80 16.09 -3.03 10.05
N ASP A 81 15.89 -4.12 10.80
CA ASP A 81 16.60 -5.38 10.66
C ASP A 81 16.21 -6.22 9.42
N ALA A 82 15.22 -5.78 8.65
CA ALA A 82 14.72 -6.44 7.44
C ALA A 82 14.25 -7.88 7.69
N ARG A 83 13.81 -8.21 8.91
CA ARG A 83 13.30 -9.55 9.21
C ARG A 83 11.90 -9.72 8.65
N VAL A 84 11.71 -10.69 7.78
CA VAL A 84 10.40 -11.05 7.23
C VAL A 84 9.48 -11.53 8.35
N LEU A 85 8.32 -10.87 8.50
CA LEU A 85 7.25 -11.31 9.39
C LEU A 85 6.36 -12.34 8.69
N TYR A 86 5.93 -12.04 7.46
CA TYR A 86 5.20 -12.97 6.61
C TYR A 86 5.39 -12.63 5.13
N THR A 87 5.14 -13.62 4.28
CA THR A 87 4.97 -13.47 2.83
C THR A 87 3.66 -14.09 2.39
N GLN A 88 3.03 -13.50 1.37
CA GLN A 88 1.94 -14.09 0.61
C GLN A 88 2.40 -14.18 -0.85
N LEU A 89 2.88 -15.36 -1.23
CA LEU A 89 3.53 -15.58 -2.52
C LEU A 89 2.50 -15.95 -3.60
N LEU A 90 2.69 -15.42 -4.81
CA LEU A 90 1.93 -15.79 -5.99
C LEU A 90 2.48 -17.10 -6.55
N ALA A 91 1.62 -18.11 -6.73
CA ALA A 91 2.01 -19.39 -7.31
C ALA A 91 2.77 -19.19 -8.64
N ALA A 92 3.93 -19.81 -8.76
CA ALA A 92 4.85 -19.65 -9.89
C ALA A 92 4.19 -19.89 -11.25
N GLU A 93 3.25 -20.83 -11.35
CA GLU A 93 2.51 -21.12 -12.58
C GLU A 93 1.54 -20.00 -12.95
N VAL A 94 0.94 -19.33 -11.95
CA VAL A 94 0.06 -18.18 -12.17
C VAL A 94 0.89 -16.96 -12.56
N ALA A 95 2.03 -16.75 -11.89
CA ALA A 95 2.99 -15.72 -12.25
C ALA A 95 3.51 -15.88 -13.69
N GLN A 96 3.84 -17.12 -14.09
CA GLN A 96 4.25 -17.43 -15.46
C GLN A 96 3.17 -17.06 -16.48
N ARG A 97 1.91 -17.40 -16.21
CA ARG A 97 0.80 -17.03 -17.09
C ARG A 97 0.61 -15.51 -17.18
N ALA A 98 0.83 -14.78 -16.09
CA ALA A 98 0.79 -13.31 -16.11
C ALA A 98 1.95 -12.73 -16.95
N VAL A 99 3.16 -13.30 -16.83
CA VAL A 99 4.31 -12.98 -17.68
C VAL A 99 3.97 -13.22 -19.16
N ASP A 100 3.40 -14.38 -19.49
CA ASP A 100 3.04 -14.72 -20.87
C ASP A 100 1.99 -13.77 -21.47
N VAL A 101 1.04 -13.30 -20.65
CA VAL A 101 0.08 -12.25 -21.05
C VAL A 101 0.82 -10.94 -21.32
N MET A 102 1.64 -10.47 -20.38
CA MET A 102 2.39 -9.21 -20.52
C MET A 102 3.29 -9.21 -21.77
N VAL A 103 4.08 -10.27 -21.95
CA VAL A 103 5.02 -10.40 -23.07
C VAL A 103 4.31 -10.45 -24.42
N ARG A 104 3.17 -11.15 -24.54
CA ARG A 104 2.36 -11.16 -25.79
C ARG A 104 1.88 -9.78 -26.20
N HIS A 105 1.70 -8.87 -25.24
CA HIS A 105 1.29 -7.47 -25.47
C HIS A 105 2.48 -6.51 -25.48
N GLY A 106 3.72 -7.01 -25.53
CA GLY A 106 4.93 -6.19 -25.62
C GLY A 106 5.30 -5.47 -24.31
N ILE A 107 4.84 -5.98 -23.17
CA ILE A 107 5.15 -5.44 -21.84
C ILE A 107 6.27 -6.26 -21.21
N GLN A 108 7.34 -5.58 -20.82
CA GLN A 108 8.41 -6.18 -20.03
C GLN A 108 7.96 -6.38 -18.57
N PRO A 109 7.90 -7.62 -18.05
CA PRO A 109 7.48 -7.88 -16.68
C PRO A 109 8.62 -7.65 -15.69
N ALA A 110 8.33 -7.07 -14.53
CA ALA A 110 9.18 -7.06 -13.36
C ALA A 110 8.63 -8.04 -12.31
N ILE A 111 9.29 -9.17 -12.14
CA ILE A 111 8.88 -10.23 -11.21
C ILE A 111 9.64 -10.02 -9.90
N HIS A 112 8.93 -9.77 -8.81
CA HIS A 112 9.55 -9.48 -7.53
C HIS A 112 9.67 -10.75 -6.70
N HIS A 113 10.89 -11.07 -6.27
CA HIS A 113 11.18 -12.17 -5.35
C HIS A 113 11.76 -11.64 -4.05
N ILE A 114 11.75 -12.50 -3.03
CA ILE A 114 12.51 -12.30 -1.81
C ILE A 114 13.27 -13.58 -1.48
N ASN A 115 14.57 -13.44 -1.23
CA ASN A 115 15.46 -14.52 -0.83
C ASN A 115 16.06 -14.18 0.54
N GLY A 116 15.49 -14.78 1.59
CA GLY A 116 15.78 -14.37 2.97
C GLY A 116 15.30 -12.95 3.22
N THR A 117 16.24 -12.01 3.36
CA THR A 117 15.97 -10.57 3.56
C THR A 117 16.22 -9.72 2.32
N VAL A 118 16.69 -10.33 1.23
CA VAL A 118 17.10 -9.65 0.00
C VAL A 118 15.96 -9.70 -1.01
N GLU A 119 15.44 -8.54 -1.39
CA GLU A 119 14.52 -8.43 -2.53
C GLU A 119 15.29 -8.57 -3.85
N GLU A 120 14.72 -9.27 -4.82
CA GLU A 120 15.27 -9.41 -6.17
C GLU A 120 14.21 -9.04 -7.20
N THR A 121 14.66 -8.65 -8.41
CA THR A 121 13.77 -8.48 -9.56
C THR A 121 14.22 -9.34 -10.70
N TRP A 122 13.37 -10.27 -11.10
CA TRP A 122 13.60 -11.12 -12.26
C TRP A 122 12.80 -10.57 -13.44
N THR A 123 13.36 -10.66 -14.64
CA THR A 123 12.77 -10.07 -15.85
C THR A 123 13.40 -10.67 -17.11
N GLY A 124 12.88 -10.31 -18.28
CA GLY A 124 13.44 -10.71 -19.57
C GLY A 124 14.69 -9.95 -19.96
N TYR A 125 15.16 -10.19 -21.19
CA TYR A 125 16.35 -9.52 -21.73
C TYR A 125 16.16 -8.01 -21.89
N GLU A 126 17.25 -7.26 -21.71
CA GLU A 126 17.29 -5.79 -21.68
C GLU A 126 16.79 -5.13 -22.96
N GLU A 127 16.95 -5.78 -24.12
CA GLU A 127 16.49 -5.28 -25.42
C GLU A 127 14.96 -5.06 -25.52
N PHE A 128 14.19 -5.61 -24.57
CA PHE A 128 12.74 -5.43 -24.46
C PHE A 128 12.32 -4.39 -23.42
N ASP A 129 13.27 -3.80 -22.70
CA ASP A 129 12.96 -2.76 -21.70
C ASP A 129 12.48 -1.49 -22.40
N ASN A 130 11.34 -0.95 -21.95
CA ASN A 130 10.91 0.40 -22.32
C ASN A 130 11.59 1.46 -21.42
N GLU A 131 11.35 2.74 -21.69
CA GLU A 131 11.97 3.85 -20.94
C GLU A 131 11.67 3.80 -19.43
N TRP A 132 10.44 3.43 -19.04
CA TRP A 132 10.03 3.38 -17.63
C TRP A 132 10.63 2.19 -16.91
N VAL A 133 10.69 1.04 -17.58
CA VAL A 133 11.33 -0.17 -17.06
C VAL A 133 12.83 0.04 -16.92
N THR A 134 13.47 0.69 -17.89
CA THR A 134 14.88 1.09 -17.81
C THR A 134 15.12 1.99 -16.60
N ALA A 135 14.28 3.01 -16.41
CA ALA A 135 14.35 3.89 -15.24
C ALA A 135 14.14 3.11 -13.92
N TYR A 136 13.14 2.22 -13.86
CA TYR A 136 12.87 1.36 -12.71
C TYR A 136 14.07 0.49 -12.32
N PHE A 137 14.68 -0.16 -13.32
CA PHE A 137 15.81 -1.06 -13.15
C PHE A 137 17.12 -0.34 -12.82
N SER A 138 17.32 0.89 -13.31
CA SER A 138 18.51 1.69 -13.01
C SER A 138 18.69 2.05 -11.53
N VAL A 139 17.62 1.97 -10.72
CA VAL A 139 17.70 2.32 -9.29
C VAL A 139 18.50 1.28 -8.51
N PHE A 140 18.40 0.00 -8.89
CA PHE A 140 19.02 -1.13 -8.17
C PHE A 140 19.47 -2.25 -9.12
N PRO A 141 20.39 -1.97 -10.06
CA PRO A 141 20.78 -2.90 -11.13
C PRO A 141 21.39 -4.20 -10.61
N GLU A 142 22.05 -4.17 -9.45
CA GLU A 142 22.73 -5.31 -8.84
C GLU A 142 21.78 -6.40 -8.31
N TYR A 143 20.48 -6.10 -8.21
CA TYR A 143 19.45 -7.05 -7.78
C TYR A 143 18.59 -7.57 -8.93
N ILE A 144 19.00 -7.29 -10.16
CA ILE A 144 18.26 -7.70 -11.36
C ILE A 144 18.82 -9.00 -11.90
N ARG A 145 17.92 -9.96 -12.13
CA ARG A 145 18.21 -11.21 -12.80
C ARG A 145 17.47 -11.27 -14.12
N ARG A 146 18.21 -11.49 -15.21
CA ARG A 146 17.68 -11.59 -16.57
C ARG A 146 17.53 -13.06 -16.95
N LEU A 147 16.33 -13.48 -17.34
CA LEU A 147 15.95 -14.86 -17.65
C LEU A 147 15.18 -14.94 -18.98
N ASN A 148 15.01 -16.15 -19.51
CA ASN A 148 14.13 -16.40 -20.65
C ASN A 148 12.67 -16.40 -20.17
N TYR A 149 11.78 -15.67 -20.87
CA TYR A 149 10.35 -15.59 -20.51
C TYR A 149 9.70 -16.93 -20.28
N ALA A 150 10.02 -17.95 -21.11
CA ALA A 150 9.39 -19.27 -21.05
C ALA A 150 9.53 -19.94 -19.66
N ASP A 151 10.61 -19.62 -18.94
CA ASP A 151 10.97 -20.21 -17.66
C ASP A 151 11.27 -19.13 -16.60
N CYS A 152 10.67 -17.94 -16.73
CA CYS A 152 10.93 -16.83 -15.81
C CYS A 152 10.34 -17.06 -14.40
N CYS A 153 9.27 -17.85 -14.28
CA CYS A 153 8.63 -18.17 -13.01
C CYS A 153 8.43 -19.68 -12.83
N SER A 154 7.92 -20.39 -13.84
CA SER A 154 7.63 -21.82 -13.72
C SER A 154 8.90 -22.63 -13.43
N GLY A 155 8.87 -23.49 -12.41
CA GLY A 155 10.06 -24.25 -11.97
C GLY A 155 11.00 -23.48 -11.03
N HIS A 156 10.64 -22.25 -10.64
CA HIS A 156 11.33 -21.45 -9.64
C HIS A 156 10.46 -21.23 -8.38
N PRO A 157 11.02 -20.75 -7.27
CA PRO A 157 10.24 -20.40 -6.08
C PRO A 157 9.16 -19.36 -6.40
N ASP A 158 8.02 -19.44 -5.72
CA ASP A 158 6.91 -18.51 -5.90
C ASP A 158 7.33 -17.03 -5.68
N PRO A 159 7.08 -16.12 -6.63
CA PRO A 159 7.35 -14.69 -6.46
C PRO A 159 6.37 -14.02 -5.49
N LEU A 160 6.72 -12.82 -5.02
CA LEU A 160 5.80 -11.93 -4.32
C LEU A 160 4.71 -11.41 -5.26
N ARG A 161 5.10 -10.99 -6.47
CA ARG A 161 4.21 -10.42 -7.48
C ARG A 161 4.89 -10.27 -8.85
N VAL A 162 4.08 -10.03 -9.87
CA VAL A 162 4.53 -9.59 -11.21
C VAL A 162 4.02 -8.18 -11.46
N VAL A 163 4.86 -7.27 -11.93
CA VAL A 163 4.54 -5.86 -12.15
C VAL A 163 4.81 -5.46 -13.60
N ALA A 164 3.91 -4.68 -14.18
CA ALA A 164 4.07 -4.05 -15.48
C ALA A 164 4.20 -2.53 -15.35
N PHE A 165 5.06 -1.93 -16.18
CA PHE A 165 5.17 -0.49 -16.37
C PHE A 165 4.96 -0.18 -17.86
N ALA A 166 3.82 0.42 -18.20
CA ALA A 166 3.45 0.73 -19.59
C ALA A 166 2.42 1.87 -19.65
N SER A 167 2.08 2.33 -20.86
CA SER A 167 1.00 3.30 -21.01
C SER A 167 -0.33 2.72 -20.50
N GLU A 168 -1.24 3.59 -20.05
CA GLU A 168 -2.57 3.18 -19.59
C GLU A 168 -3.32 2.41 -20.69
N GLU A 169 -3.15 2.80 -21.96
CA GLU A 169 -3.73 2.09 -23.11
C GLU A 169 -3.27 0.63 -23.16
N ILE A 170 -1.95 0.39 -23.08
CA ILE A 170 -1.37 -0.96 -23.14
C ILE A 170 -1.74 -1.78 -21.90
N VAL A 171 -1.72 -1.18 -20.71
CA VAL A 171 -2.15 -1.89 -19.49
C VAL A 171 -3.62 -2.31 -19.59
N ASN A 172 -4.49 -1.46 -20.13
CA ASN A 172 -5.90 -1.79 -20.30
C ASN A 172 -6.15 -2.96 -21.27
N THR A 173 -5.25 -3.23 -22.24
CA THR A 173 -5.41 -4.39 -23.14
C THR A 173 -5.17 -5.72 -22.44
N VAL A 174 -4.34 -5.76 -21.37
CA VAL A 174 -4.01 -6.99 -20.65
C VAL A 174 -4.94 -7.28 -19.47
N ILE A 175 -5.60 -6.26 -18.90
CA ILE A 175 -6.47 -6.41 -17.72
C ILE A 175 -7.50 -7.55 -17.87
N PRO A 176 -8.24 -7.71 -18.98
CA PRO A 176 -9.23 -8.78 -19.10
C PRO A 176 -8.63 -10.20 -18.97
N GLU A 177 -7.44 -10.42 -19.52
CA GLU A 177 -6.75 -11.71 -19.43
C GLU A 177 -6.16 -11.93 -18.03
N ILE A 178 -5.59 -10.89 -17.42
CA ILE A 178 -5.07 -10.93 -16.05
C ILE A 178 -6.20 -11.19 -15.04
N ALA A 179 -7.35 -10.53 -15.19
CA ALA A 179 -8.51 -10.71 -14.31
C ALA A 179 -9.12 -12.12 -14.39
N ALA A 180 -8.82 -12.88 -15.45
CA ALA A 180 -9.24 -14.28 -15.59
C ALA A 180 -8.27 -15.27 -14.92
N LEU A 181 -7.11 -14.81 -14.45
CA LEU A 181 -6.17 -15.62 -13.67
C LEU A 181 -6.65 -15.71 -12.21
N PRO A 182 -6.31 -16.80 -11.48
CA PRO A 182 -6.58 -16.90 -10.05
C PRO A 182 -5.55 -16.04 -9.28
N CYS A 183 -5.68 -14.72 -9.39
CA CYS A 183 -4.80 -13.72 -8.77
C CYS A 183 -5.59 -12.50 -8.29
N ALA A 184 -5.01 -11.76 -7.35
CA ALA A 184 -5.40 -10.36 -7.11
C ALA A 184 -4.62 -9.45 -8.06
N TRP A 185 -5.18 -8.31 -8.41
CA TRP A 185 -4.47 -7.32 -9.21
C TRP A 185 -4.87 -5.89 -8.85
N ASN A 186 -3.93 -4.96 -8.98
CA ASN A 186 -4.14 -3.53 -8.77
C ASN A 186 -3.62 -2.75 -9.96
N PHE A 187 -4.39 -1.76 -10.39
CA PHE A 187 -4.03 -0.83 -11.46
C PHE A 187 -3.90 0.60 -10.92
N THR A 188 -2.73 1.20 -11.17
CA THR A 188 -2.47 2.60 -10.87
C THR A 188 -2.22 3.34 -12.17
N ARG A 189 -3.06 4.33 -12.49
CA ARG A 189 -2.94 5.11 -13.74
C ARG A 189 -1.62 5.85 -13.87
N ARG A 190 -1.07 6.31 -12.75
CA ARG A 190 0.18 7.05 -12.69
C ARG A 190 0.90 6.76 -11.39
N GLY A 191 1.81 5.79 -11.42
CA GLY A 191 2.61 5.43 -10.26
C GLY A 191 3.87 6.27 -10.11
N SER A 192 4.86 5.73 -9.39
CA SER A 192 6.06 6.48 -8.98
C SER A 192 6.97 6.89 -10.14
N TYR A 193 6.90 6.14 -11.25
CA TYR A 193 7.69 6.37 -12.45
C TYR A 193 6.94 7.18 -13.51
N GLY A 194 5.82 7.80 -13.13
CA GLY A 194 5.03 8.66 -14.02
C GLY A 194 4.25 7.91 -15.10
N THR A 195 4.19 6.58 -15.02
CA THR A 195 3.54 5.67 -15.96
C THR A 195 2.46 4.84 -15.28
N ALA A 196 1.68 4.12 -16.08
CA ALA A 196 0.67 3.21 -15.55
C ALA A 196 1.36 1.93 -15.03
N GLU A 197 0.87 1.44 -13.89
CA GLU A 197 1.41 0.27 -13.20
C GLU A 197 0.31 -0.76 -13.00
N LEU A 198 0.58 -2.01 -13.34
CA LEU A 198 -0.29 -3.15 -13.02
C LEU A 198 0.49 -4.14 -12.17
N ALA A 199 0.01 -4.41 -10.97
CA ALA A 199 0.56 -5.43 -10.09
C ALA A 199 -0.35 -6.66 -10.07
N VAL A 200 0.23 -7.85 -10.23
CA VAL A 200 -0.44 -9.16 -10.17
C VAL A 200 0.13 -9.93 -9.00
N MET A 201 -0.73 -10.40 -8.10
CA MET A 201 -0.36 -10.88 -6.76
C MET A 201 -1.17 -12.11 -6.37
N ASN A 202 -0.80 -12.75 -5.26
CA ASN A 202 -1.62 -13.81 -4.67
C ASN A 202 -3.08 -13.31 -4.46
N PRO A 203 -4.12 -14.12 -4.73
CA PRO A 203 -5.53 -13.76 -4.51
C PRO A 203 -5.89 -13.21 -3.13
N LEU A 204 -5.11 -13.53 -2.11
CA LEU A 204 -5.32 -13.09 -0.73
C LEU A 204 -4.61 -11.76 -0.41
N CYS A 205 -3.79 -11.25 -1.33
CA CYS A 205 -3.02 -10.02 -1.12
C CYS A 205 -3.90 -8.79 -1.26
N SER A 206 -3.95 -7.99 -0.20
CA SER A 206 -4.30 -6.58 -0.26
C SER A 206 -3.66 -5.85 0.92
N LYS A 207 -3.65 -4.51 0.90
CA LYS A 207 -3.25 -3.74 2.08
C LYS A 207 -4.09 -4.13 3.29
N ALA A 208 -5.39 -4.42 3.10
CA ALA A 208 -6.29 -4.88 4.16
C ALA A 208 -5.82 -6.19 4.78
N SER A 209 -5.49 -7.20 3.97
CA SER A 209 -5.02 -8.49 4.48
C SER A 209 -3.67 -8.35 5.20
N GLY A 210 -2.79 -7.46 4.74
CA GLY A 210 -1.54 -7.18 5.43
C GLY A 210 -1.71 -6.45 6.76
N VAL A 211 -2.60 -5.45 6.82
CA VAL A 211 -2.98 -4.78 8.08
C VAL A 211 -3.59 -5.78 9.06
N ALA A 212 -4.49 -6.65 8.60
CA ALA A 212 -5.11 -7.66 9.44
C ALA A 212 -4.11 -8.67 10.02
N LEU A 213 -3.14 -9.13 9.23
CA LEU A 213 -2.07 -10.01 9.70
C LEU A 213 -1.18 -9.32 10.74
N LEU A 214 -0.82 -8.06 10.52
CA LEU A 214 -0.04 -7.29 11.49
C LEU A 214 -0.83 -7.02 12.77
N ALA A 215 -2.09 -6.59 12.67
CA ALA A 215 -2.96 -6.36 13.81
C ALA A 215 -3.12 -7.63 14.67
N THR A 216 -3.32 -8.78 14.01
CA THR A 216 -3.36 -10.10 14.67
C THR A 216 -2.05 -10.41 15.40
N HIS A 217 -0.90 -10.18 14.76
CA HIS A 217 0.42 -10.37 15.37
C HIS A 217 0.63 -9.50 16.62
N LEU A 218 0.08 -8.28 16.61
CA LEU A 218 0.16 -7.33 17.72
C LEU A 218 -0.94 -7.51 18.78
N GLY A 219 -1.91 -8.40 18.56
CA GLY A 219 -3.07 -8.57 19.45
C GLY A 219 -3.97 -7.32 19.50
N ILE A 220 -4.13 -6.64 18.36
CA ILE A 220 -4.97 -5.45 18.19
C ILE A 220 -6.18 -5.83 17.34
N ALA A 221 -7.39 -5.48 17.78
CA ALA A 221 -8.61 -5.76 17.02
C ALA A 221 -8.70 -4.82 15.80
N MET A 222 -9.30 -5.26 14.70
CA MET A 222 -9.44 -4.41 13.50
C MET A 222 -10.25 -3.15 13.76
N GLU A 223 -11.17 -3.18 14.73
CA GLU A 223 -11.94 -2.03 15.17
C GLU A 223 -11.07 -0.98 15.88
N GLU A 224 -9.92 -1.37 16.46
CA GLU A 224 -8.93 -0.48 17.09
C GLU A 224 -7.89 0.05 16.09
N VAL A 225 -8.03 -0.26 14.79
CA VAL A 225 -7.13 0.20 13.74
C VAL A 225 -7.68 1.45 13.07
N MET A 226 -6.80 2.43 12.86
CA MET A 226 -7.01 3.55 11.96
C MET A 226 -6.20 3.36 10.69
N ALA A 227 -6.85 3.50 9.54
CA ALA A 227 -6.18 3.51 8.24
C ALA A 227 -6.40 4.83 7.50
N ILE A 228 -5.35 5.32 6.86
CA ILE A 228 -5.39 6.54 6.03
C ILE A 228 -4.90 6.18 4.62
N GLY A 229 -5.69 6.50 3.60
CA GLY A 229 -5.38 6.21 2.20
C GLY A 229 -6.09 7.14 1.22
N ASP A 230 -5.77 7.02 -0.07
CA ASP A 230 -6.31 7.92 -1.11
C ASP A 230 -6.68 7.25 -2.44
N ASN A 231 -6.32 5.98 -2.65
CA ASN A 231 -6.45 5.33 -3.95
C ASN A 231 -7.18 3.98 -3.88
N ASN A 232 -7.43 3.35 -5.04
CA ASN A 232 -8.19 2.11 -5.16
C ASN A 232 -7.57 0.94 -4.38
N ASN A 233 -6.24 0.85 -4.28
CA ASN A 233 -5.58 -0.19 -3.48
C ASN A 233 -5.69 0.04 -1.96
N ASP A 234 -6.25 1.17 -1.52
CA ASP A 234 -6.61 1.43 -0.13
C ASP A 234 -8.06 1.06 0.19
N LEU A 235 -8.92 0.90 -0.83
CA LEU A 235 -10.36 0.75 -0.64
C LEU A 235 -10.72 -0.39 0.33
N GLU A 236 -10.17 -1.58 0.12
CA GLU A 236 -10.40 -2.72 1.01
C GLU A 236 -9.87 -2.47 2.43
N MET A 237 -8.73 -1.79 2.55
CA MET A 237 -8.13 -1.47 3.84
C MET A 237 -9.03 -0.50 4.61
N LEU A 238 -9.54 0.54 3.95
CA LEU A 238 -10.46 1.51 4.52
C LEU A 238 -11.78 0.85 4.94
N GLN A 239 -12.31 -0.09 4.14
CA GLN A 239 -13.54 -0.81 4.49
C GLN A 239 -13.38 -1.79 5.66
N ALA A 240 -12.16 -2.26 5.94
CA ALA A 240 -11.89 -3.32 6.91
C ALA A 240 -11.58 -2.82 8.33
N VAL A 241 -11.15 -1.57 8.50
CA VAL A 241 -10.71 -1.02 9.79
C VAL A 241 -11.84 -0.30 10.53
N GLY A 242 -11.70 -0.13 11.85
CA GLY A 242 -12.68 0.59 12.66
C GLY A 242 -12.65 2.12 12.48
N TRP A 243 -11.54 2.67 11.99
CA TRP A 243 -11.38 4.10 11.74
C TRP A 243 -10.78 4.36 10.36
N SER A 244 -11.65 4.60 9.38
CA SER A 244 -11.25 4.77 7.99
C SER A 244 -11.19 6.24 7.59
N VAL A 245 -10.05 6.67 7.05
CA VAL A 245 -9.82 8.06 6.62
C VAL A 245 -9.38 8.12 5.16
N ALA A 246 -10.19 8.77 4.33
CA ALA A 246 -9.82 9.11 2.96
C ALA A 246 -9.18 10.50 2.89
N MET A 247 -8.13 10.65 2.10
CA MET A 247 -7.50 11.95 1.84
C MET A 247 -8.38 12.87 0.98
N GLY A 248 -8.20 14.19 1.13
CA GLY A 248 -9.05 15.19 0.49
C GLY A 248 -9.00 15.18 -1.05
N GLN A 249 -7.88 14.75 -1.65
CA GLN A 249 -7.74 14.60 -3.10
C GLN A 249 -8.20 13.23 -3.64
N ALA A 250 -8.57 12.30 -2.75
CA ALA A 250 -8.98 10.95 -3.16
C ALA A 250 -10.22 10.99 -4.09
N PRO A 251 -10.37 10.01 -5.00
CA PRO A 251 -11.59 9.86 -5.80
C PRO A 251 -12.84 9.71 -4.93
N ASP A 252 -13.99 10.12 -5.46
CA ASP A 252 -15.26 10.09 -4.71
C ASP A 252 -15.64 8.69 -4.20
N ALA A 253 -15.31 7.64 -4.97
CA ALA A 253 -15.54 6.26 -4.56
C ALA A 253 -14.74 5.88 -3.30
N ILE A 254 -13.52 6.43 -3.13
CA ILE A 254 -12.68 6.20 -1.95
C ILE A 254 -13.22 6.98 -0.76
N LYS A 255 -13.57 8.26 -0.98
CA LYS A 255 -14.18 9.11 0.06
C LYS A 255 -15.49 8.54 0.58
N ALA A 256 -16.32 7.98 -0.30
CA ALA A 256 -17.60 7.38 0.06
C ALA A 256 -17.45 6.07 0.86
N ALA A 257 -16.30 5.40 0.76
CA ALA A 257 -16.01 4.18 1.49
C ALA A 257 -15.37 4.43 2.87
N ALA A 258 -14.94 5.66 3.16
CA ALA A 258 -14.35 6.03 4.43
C ALA A 258 -15.36 6.75 5.34
N ASP A 259 -15.22 6.58 6.64
CA ASP A 259 -16.03 7.25 7.66
C ASP A 259 -15.66 8.73 7.77
N ILE A 260 -14.42 9.05 7.47
CA ILE A 260 -13.83 10.38 7.61
C ILE A 260 -13.15 10.75 6.31
N VAL A 261 -13.33 12.00 5.89
CA VAL A 261 -12.54 12.63 4.84
C VAL A 261 -11.69 13.75 5.47
N THR A 262 -10.37 13.67 5.32
CA THR A 262 -9.43 14.71 5.78
C THR A 262 -9.07 15.67 4.64
N THR A 263 -8.17 16.63 4.87
CA THR A 263 -7.64 17.51 3.82
C THR A 263 -6.71 16.77 2.86
N SER A 264 -6.22 17.46 1.83
CA SER A 264 -5.30 16.83 0.88
C SER A 264 -3.91 16.56 1.46
N ASN A 265 -3.10 15.75 0.78
CA ASN A 265 -1.68 15.57 1.11
C ASN A 265 -0.83 16.84 0.88
N ALA A 266 -1.35 17.82 0.14
CA ALA A 266 -0.75 19.15 0.04
C ALA A 266 -1.02 20.03 1.28
N GLU A 267 -1.97 19.62 2.12
CA GLU A 267 -2.51 20.39 3.25
C GLU A 267 -2.44 19.59 4.56
N ASP A 268 -1.43 18.72 4.70
CA ASP A 268 -1.16 17.92 5.90
C ASP A 268 -2.34 17.04 6.37
N GLY A 269 -3.11 16.46 5.44
CA GLY A 269 -4.28 15.64 5.76
C GLY A 269 -4.02 14.49 6.74
N VAL A 270 -2.85 13.85 6.66
CA VAL A 270 -2.43 12.82 7.63
C VAL A 270 -2.26 13.40 9.02
N ALA A 271 -1.57 14.55 9.17
CA ALA A 271 -1.37 15.19 10.46
C ALA A 271 -2.71 15.56 11.10
N LEU A 272 -3.61 16.20 10.32
CA LEU A 272 -4.94 16.59 10.77
C LEU A 272 -5.79 15.38 11.19
N ALA A 273 -5.71 14.27 10.46
CA ALA A 273 -6.43 13.07 10.83
C ALA A 273 -5.93 12.50 12.17
N ILE A 274 -4.61 12.43 12.36
CA ILE A 274 -4.00 11.96 13.61
C ILE A 274 -4.38 12.88 14.78
N GLU A 275 -4.19 14.19 14.63
CA GLU A 275 -4.47 15.20 15.65
C GLU A 275 -5.94 15.17 16.10
N ASN A 276 -6.88 15.05 15.16
CA ASN A 276 -8.31 15.13 15.46
C ASN A 276 -8.91 13.82 15.96
N TYR A 277 -8.44 12.66 15.48
CA TYR A 277 -9.12 11.38 15.70
C TYR A 277 -8.28 10.37 16.50
N ALA A 278 -6.96 10.33 16.29
CA ALA A 278 -6.08 9.42 17.02
C ALA A 278 -5.61 9.99 18.37
N LEU A 279 -5.25 11.28 18.38
CA LEU A 279 -4.76 12.01 19.55
C LEU A 279 -5.82 12.90 20.21
N GLY A 280 -6.90 13.19 19.48
CA GLY A 280 -8.01 13.98 19.96
C GLY A 280 -8.46 13.48 21.33
N VAL A 281 -8.29 14.36 22.33
CA VAL A 281 -8.61 14.19 23.74
C VAL A 281 -9.87 13.35 23.88
N GLY A 282 -9.83 12.33 24.76
CA GLY A 282 -10.91 11.38 24.96
C GLY A 282 -12.27 12.04 24.83
N ARG A 283 -13.22 11.37 24.16
CA ARG A 283 -14.63 11.72 24.31
C ARG A 283 -14.89 11.84 25.80
N ASP A 284 -14.88 13.07 26.31
CA ASP A 284 -15.33 13.34 27.65
C ASP A 284 -16.72 12.74 27.70
N ASP A 285 -16.94 11.85 28.67
CA ASP A 285 -18.24 11.31 29.06
C ASP A 285 -19.21 12.42 29.56
N SER A 286 -19.00 13.68 29.16
CA SER A 286 -19.78 14.86 29.58
C SER A 286 -20.25 15.78 28.45
N SER A 287 -20.19 15.40 27.16
CA SER A 287 -20.83 16.20 26.10
C SER A 287 -21.76 15.40 25.18
N ALA A 288 -22.67 14.64 25.80
CA ALA A 288 -23.93 14.29 25.16
C ALA A 288 -24.83 15.54 25.07
N SER A 289 -24.58 16.45 24.11
CA SER A 289 -25.59 17.41 23.64
C SER A 289 -25.14 18.15 22.39
N ASN A 290 -25.98 18.10 21.35
CA ASN A 290 -26.06 19.00 20.20
C ASN A 290 -25.11 18.81 19.00
N SER A 291 -25.42 17.81 18.17
CA SER A 291 -25.37 17.97 16.69
C SER A 291 -26.20 16.90 15.97
N ARG A 292 -27.50 16.85 16.25
CA ARG A 292 -28.49 16.27 15.33
C ARG A 292 -29.51 17.33 14.94
N ASN A 293 -29.09 18.27 14.09
CA ASN A 293 -30.03 18.98 13.25
C ASN A 293 -29.88 18.46 11.83
N ARG A 294 -30.81 17.56 11.49
CA ARG A 294 -31.16 17.18 10.13
C ARG A 294 -31.48 18.46 9.36
N PHE A 295 -30.77 18.71 8.27
CA PHE A 295 -31.28 19.57 7.21
C PHE A 295 -32.40 18.81 6.49
N THR A 296 -33.63 19.22 6.76
CA THR A 296 -34.80 18.97 5.91
C THR A 296 -35.38 20.32 5.51
N CYS A 297 -35.79 20.41 4.25
CA CYS A 297 -36.43 21.53 3.52
C CYS A 297 -35.50 22.60 2.97
N LEU A 298 -35.32 22.61 1.64
CA LEU A 298 -36.23 23.33 0.73
C LEU A 298 -36.49 22.48 -0.52
#